data_AF-A0AAV5A1K7-F1
#
_entry.id   AF-A0AAV5A1K7-F1
#
_cell.length_a   1.000
_cell.length_b   1.000
_cell.length_c   1.000
_cell.angle_alpha   90.00
_cell.angle_beta   90.00
_cell.angle_gamma   90.00
#
_symmetry.space_group_name_H-M   'P 1'
#
loop_
_entity.id
_entity.type
_entity.pdbx_description
1 polymer ?
#
loop_
_entity_poly.entity_id
_entity_poly.type
_entity_poly.pdbx_seq_one_letter_code
_entity_poly.pdbx_strand_id
1 'polypeptide(L)'
;MTLVSKSNSSKRQLCIVLLSCVLIMGAILGYYKTRENENDTFTKVRIVKPGLAPQWKLKELQYVKMLIQDTVHYNATIPESKEEFARLMPSGGHQVHIDDDDNNHTGPYTVALFHQLKCLDIISQAYRIQSYPGELERHCLNYLRQSVLCIADNRLESVRSPVGPRIVSFSSDYICKDWSAVYDAAEVNHKAYKAAKAKM
;
A
#
# COMPACT_ATOMS: atom_id res chain seq x y z
N MET A 1 43.32 19.93 59.88
CA MET A 1 42.12 20.42 59.17
C MET A 1 41.94 19.67 57.84
N THR A 2 41.82 18.33 57.88
CA THR A 2 41.92 17.47 56.66
C THR A 2 40.92 16.30 56.59
N LEU A 3 40.03 16.14 57.58
CA LEU A 3 39.07 15.01 57.61
C LEU A 3 37.73 15.29 56.90
N VAL A 4 37.37 16.56 56.67
CA VAL A 4 36.09 16.93 56.04
C VAL A 4 36.08 16.73 54.51
N SER A 5 37.25 16.84 53.86
CA SER A 5 37.38 16.72 52.40
C SER A 5 37.15 15.29 51.86
N LYS A 6 37.66 14.27 52.57
CA LYS A 6 37.58 12.86 52.14
C LYS A 6 36.15 12.28 52.19
N SER A 7 35.36 12.69 53.19
CA SER A 7 33.95 12.29 53.34
C SER A 7 33.05 12.86 52.23
N ASN A 8 33.31 14.11 51.83
CA ASN A 8 32.54 14.77 50.77
C ASN A 8 32.86 14.21 49.38
N SER A 9 34.11 13.80 49.15
CA SER A 9 34.54 13.11 47.93
C SER A 9 33.90 11.71 47.78
N SER A 10 33.86 10.94 48.87
CA SER A 10 33.22 9.60 48.89
C SER A 10 31.71 9.68 48.61
N LYS A 11 31.00 10.65 49.23
CA LYS A 11 29.56 10.86 48.98
C LYS A 11 29.28 11.29 47.54
N ARG A 12 30.14 12.13 46.94
CA ARG A 12 30.04 12.51 45.52
C ARG A 12 30.26 11.33 44.58
N GLN A 13 31.27 10.50 44.84
CA GLN A 13 31.51 9.29 44.03
C GLN A 13 30.35 8.30 44.12
N LEU A 14 29.77 8.10 45.31
CA LEU A 14 28.60 7.23 45.49
C LEU A 14 27.39 7.76 44.71
N CYS A 15 27.13 9.07 44.70
CA CYS A 15 26.05 9.66 43.91
C CYS A 15 26.26 9.49 42.39
N ILE A 16 27.49 9.66 41.90
CA ILE A 16 27.81 9.47 40.48
C ILE A 16 27.57 8.01 40.06
N VAL A 17 28.01 7.04 40.87
CA VAL A 17 27.79 5.62 40.59
C VAL A 17 26.30 5.31 40.55
N LEU A 18 25.53 5.75 41.55
CA LEU A 18 24.08 5.50 41.60
C LEU A 18 23.34 6.13 40.41
N LEU A 19 23.66 7.38 40.05
CA LEU A 19 23.07 8.05 38.88
C LEU A 19 23.44 7.33 37.58
N SER A 20 24.69 6.88 37.44
CA SER A 20 25.11 6.10 36.26
C SER A 20 24.38 4.76 36.16
N CYS A 21 24.18 4.06 37.28
CA CYS A 21 23.43 2.80 37.32
C CYS A 21 21.96 3.02 36.92
N VAL A 22 21.33 4.10 37.37
CA VAL A 22 19.94 4.43 37.02
C VAL A 22 19.81 4.75 35.53
N LEU A 23 20.74 5.52 34.96
CA LEU A 23 20.74 5.84 33.53
C LEU A 23 20.95 4.59 32.67
N ILE A 24 21.89 3.72 33.05
CA ILE A 24 22.15 2.45 32.36
C ILE A 24 20.93 1.53 32.44
N MET A 25 20.33 1.38 33.63
CA MET A 25 19.10 0.60 33.80
C MET A 25 17.95 1.16 32.96
N GLY A 26 17.78 2.48 32.91
CA GLY A 26 16.77 3.14 32.06
C GLY A 26 16.99 2.89 30.57
N ALA A 27 18.23 2.96 30.10
CA ALA A 27 18.58 2.66 28.71
C ALA A 27 18.35 1.18 28.37
N ILE A 28 18.72 0.26 29.27
CA ILE A 28 18.51 -1.19 29.11
C ILE A 28 17.00 -1.50 29.07
N LEU A 29 16.21 -0.96 30.01
CA LEU A 29 14.76 -1.14 30.03
C LEU A 29 14.09 -0.54 28.79
N GLY A 30 14.54 0.64 28.34
CA GLY A 30 14.08 1.25 27.10
C GLY A 30 14.38 0.40 25.87
N TYR A 31 15.59 -0.16 25.79
CA TYR A 31 15.99 -1.08 24.72
C TYR A 31 15.12 -2.34 24.70
N TYR A 32 14.92 -2.99 25.85
CA TYR A 32 14.06 -4.17 25.95
C TYR A 32 12.60 -3.86 25.60
N LYS A 33 12.06 -2.72 26.07
CA LYS A 33 10.70 -2.27 25.75
C LYS A 33 10.51 -2.01 24.24
N THR A 34 11.51 -1.39 23.61
CA THR A 34 11.48 -1.09 22.17
C THR A 34 11.53 -2.39 21.34
N ARG A 35 12.38 -3.34 21.76
CA ARG A 35 12.50 -4.65 21.11
C ARG A 35 11.28 -5.54 21.31
N GLU A 36 10.65 -5.48 22.48
CA GLU A 36 9.38 -6.18 22.76
C GLU A 36 8.25 -5.66 21.86
N ASN A 37 8.14 -4.33 21.71
CA ASN A 37 7.17 -3.72 20.78
C ASN A 37 7.40 -4.17 19.33
N GLU A 38 8.66 -4.25 18.87
CA GLU A 38 8.99 -4.68 17.51
C GLU A 38 8.61 -6.16 17.27
N ASN A 39 8.85 -7.03 18.25
CA ASN A 39 8.44 -8.43 18.22
C ASN A 39 6.92 -8.62 18.26
N ASP A 40 6.18 -7.81 19.02
CA ASP A 40 4.71 -7.91 19.10
C ASP A 40 4.05 -7.57 17.75
N THR A 41 4.62 -6.62 17.00
CA THR A 41 4.23 -6.36 15.60
C THR A 41 4.45 -7.56 14.67
N PHE A 42 5.54 -8.31 14.83
CA PHE A 42 5.85 -9.47 13.99
C PHE A 42 5.03 -10.72 14.37
N THR A 43 4.66 -10.87 15.65
CA THR A 43 3.89 -12.02 16.14
C THR A 43 2.42 -11.98 15.69
N LYS A 44 1.93 -10.81 15.26
CA LYS A 44 0.56 -10.64 14.77
C LYS A 44 0.40 -10.85 13.25
N VAL A 45 1.33 -11.55 12.60
CA VAL A 45 1.12 -12.05 11.23
C VAL A 45 0.16 -13.23 11.29
N ARG A 46 -1.11 -13.00 10.91
CA ARG A 46 -2.07 -14.09 10.72
C ARG A 46 -1.61 -14.93 9.53
N ILE A 47 -0.93 -16.03 9.80
CA ILE A 47 -0.64 -17.04 8.77
C ILE A 47 -1.95 -17.72 8.43
N VAL A 48 -2.56 -17.27 7.34
CA VAL A 48 -3.71 -17.93 6.74
C VAL A 48 -3.21 -19.24 6.13
N LYS A 49 -3.73 -20.37 6.63
CA LYS A 49 -3.40 -21.67 6.07
C LYS A 49 -3.82 -21.72 4.58
N PRO A 50 -3.07 -22.39 3.70
CA PRO A 50 -3.46 -22.56 2.30
C PRO A 50 -4.88 -23.13 2.19
N GLY A 51 -5.75 -22.49 1.41
CA GLY A 51 -7.16 -22.88 1.27
C GLY A 51 -8.14 -22.27 2.27
N LEU A 52 -7.66 -21.56 3.29
CA LEU A 52 -8.47 -20.84 4.30
C LEU A 52 -8.43 -19.31 4.11
N ALA A 53 -7.93 -18.84 2.97
CA ALA A 53 -7.99 -17.43 2.61
C ALA A 53 -9.40 -17.07 2.18
N PRO A 54 -10.02 -16.03 2.77
CA PRO A 54 -11.33 -15.56 2.37
C PRO A 54 -11.37 -15.32 0.86
N GLN A 55 -12.31 -16.00 0.21
CA GLN A 55 -12.43 -15.97 -1.25
C GLN A 55 -13.45 -14.91 -1.64
N TRP A 56 -13.02 -13.93 -2.43
CA TRP A 56 -13.96 -13.05 -3.09
C TRP A 56 -14.51 -13.74 -4.35
N LYS A 57 -15.67 -14.38 -4.22
CA LYS A 57 -16.32 -15.11 -5.31
C LYS A 57 -16.89 -14.14 -6.35
N LEU A 58 -16.08 -13.82 -7.36
CA LEU A 58 -16.51 -13.07 -8.54
C LEU A 58 -17.06 -14.01 -9.61
N LYS A 59 -17.97 -13.49 -10.43
CA LYS A 59 -18.34 -14.16 -11.68
C LYS A 59 -17.12 -14.23 -12.60
N GLU A 60 -17.08 -15.23 -13.46
CA GLU A 60 -16.03 -15.35 -14.48
C GLU A 60 -16.01 -14.09 -15.36
N LEU A 61 -14.84 -13.46 -15.44
CA LEU A 61 -14.65 -12.23 -16.20
C LEU A 61 -14.68 -12.56 -17.69
N GLN A 62 -15.54 -11.87 -18.43
CA GLN A 62 -15.63 -12.01 -19.87
C GLN A 62 -14.42 -11.34 -20.54
N TYR A 63 -14.12 -11.75 -21.78
CA TYR A 63 -13.10 -11.11 -22.59
C TYR A 63 -13.70 -9.99 -23.43
N VAL A 64 -12.98 -8.87 -23.51
CA VAL A 64 -13.35 -7.70 -24.32
C VAL A 64 -12.18 -7.30 -25.20
N LYS A 65 -12.49 -6.90 -26.43
CA LYS A 65 -11.51 -6.33 -27.35
C LYS A 65 -11.43 -4.82 -27.15
N MET A 66 -10.25 -4.31 -26.84
CA MET A 66 -10.01 -2.88 -26.60
C MET A 66 -8.87 -2.37 -27.48
N LEU A 67 -9.05 -1.19 -28.07
CA LEU A 67 -7.97 -0.45 -28.70
C LEU A 67 -7.22 0.34 -27.63
N ILE A 68 -5.95 0.04 -27.43
CA ILE A 68 -5.07 0.84 -26.59
C ILE A 68 -4.32 1.82 -27.49
N GLN A 69 -4.27 3.09 -27.10
CA GLN A 69 -3.58 4.17 -27.81
C GLN A 69 -3.27 5.32 -26.86
N ASP A 70 -2.53 6.33 -27.36
CA ASP A 70 -2.29 7.56 -26.61
C ASP A 70 -3.61 8.19 -26.18
N THR A 71 -3.67 8.62 -24.92
CA THR A 71 -4.87 9.19 -24.31
C THR A 71 -4.66 10.67 -23.96
N VAL A 72 -5.73 11.44 -24.09
CA VAL A 72 -5.79 12.83 -23.58
C VAL A 72 -6.14 12.88 -22.09
N HIS A 73 -6.59 11.75 -21.54
CA HIS A 73 -6.92 11.57 -20.12
C HIS A 73 -5.68 11.23 -19.29
N TYR A 74 -5.78 11.42 -17.98
CA TYR A 74 -4.75 11.10 -16.98
C TYR A 74 -3.44 11.88 -17.16
N ASN A 75 -3.52 13.05 -17.80
CA ASN A 75 -2.36 13.90 -18.01
C ASN A 75 -1.78 14.37 -16.66
N ALA A 76 -0.46 14.29 -16.47
CA ALA A 76 0.15 14.58 -15.18
C ALA A 76 0.16 16.07 -14.76
N THR A 77 -0.15 17.01 -15.65
CA THR A 77 0.07 18.45 -15.39
C THR A 77 -1.20 19.31 -15.44
N ILE A 78 -2.28 18.84 -16.08
CA ILE A 78 -3.51 19.63 -16.22
C ILE A 78 -4.40 19.57 -14.98
N PRO A 79 -5.13 20.64 -14.61
CA PRO A 79 -6.01 20.66 -13.44
C PRO A 79 -6.98 19.46 -13.36
N GLU A 80 -7.60 19.12 -14.49
CA GLU A 80 -8.65 18.10 -14.64
C GLU A 80 -8.19 16.70 -14.21
N SER A 81 -6.90 16.40 -14.32
CA SER A 81 -6.39 15.06 -14.04
C SER A 81 -6.62 14.61 -12.60
N LYS A 82 -6.69 15.55 -11.64
CA LYS A 82 -7.07 15.23 -10.26
C LYS A 82 -8.42 14.50 -10.20
N GLU A 83 -9.40 14.95 -10.97
CA GLU A 83 -10.71 14.31 -11.02
C GLU A 83 -10.67 12.99 -11.77
N GLU A 84 -9.90 12.91 -12.86
CA GLU A 84 -9.76 11.68 -13.65
C GLU A 84 -9.16 10.55 -12.81
N PHE A 85 -8.08 10.82 -12.08
CA PHE A 85 -7.47 9.85 -11.16
C PHE A 85 -8.40 9.51 -9.97
N ALA A 86 -9.15 10.48 -9.45
CA ALA A 86 -10.12 10.22 -8.38
C ALA A 86 -11.25 9.27 -8.81
N ARG A 87 -11.65 9.31 -10.10
CA ARG A 87 -12.70 8.45 -10.67
C ARG A 87 -12.25 7.00 -10.94
N LEU A 88 -10.97 6.66 -10.71
CA LEU A 88 -10.47 5.29 -10.85
C LEU A 88 -10.99 4.34 -9.77
N MET A 89 -11.45 4.87 -8.63
CA MET A 89 -11.90 4.07 -7.49
C MET A 89 -13.41 3.83 -7.56
N PRO A 90 -13.91 2.64 -7.13
CA PRO A 90 -15.32 2.50 -6.82
C PRO A 90 -15.67 3.31 -5.56
N SER A 91 -16.96 3.47 -5.29
CA SER A 91 -17.51 4.26 -4.17
C SER A 91 -17.00 3.80 -2.81
N GLY A 92 -16.67 2.51 -2.67
CA GLY A 92 -16.07 1.93 -1.47
C GLY A 92 -14.56 2.11 -1.33
N GLY A 93 -13.90 2.80 -2.26
CA GLY A 93 -12.44 2.91 -2.32
C GLY A 93 -11.78 1.61 -2.78
N HIS A 94 -10.58 1.32 -2.29
CA HIS A 94 -9.80 0.15 -2.74
C HIS A 94 -10.10 -1.14 -1.94
N GLN A 95 -11.10 -1.12 -1.06
CA GLN A 95 -11.37 -2.21 -0.13
C GLN A 95 -12.71 -2.88 -0.39
N VAL A 96 -12.73 -4.19 -0.19
CA VAL A 96 -13.92 -5.04 -0.12
C VAL A 96 -13.98 -5.68 1.26
N HIS A 97 -15.19 -5.96 1.72
CA HIS A 97 -15.46 -6.57 3.01
C HIS A 97 -15.88 -8.01 2.77
N ILE A 98 -15.07 -8.98 3.20
CA ILE A 98 -15.29 -10.41 2.94
C ILE A 98 -15.48 -11.12 4.26
N ASP A 99 -16.49 -11.98 4.31
CA ASP A 99 -16.74 -12.85 5.44
C ASP A 99 -15.67 -13.94 5.53
N ASP A 100 -15.10 -14.07 6.72
CA ASP A 100 -14.19 -15.14 7.06
C ASP A 100 -14.99 -16.34 7.59
N ASP A 101 -15.00 -17.41 6.81
CA ASP A 101 -15.76 -18.65 7.08
C ASP A 101 -15.44 -19.23 8.47
N ASP A 102 -14.24 -19.00 9.01
CA ASP A 102 -13.80 -19.56 10.28
C ASP A 102 -14.26 -18.75 11.52
N ASN A 103 -14.53 -17.45 11.39
CA ASN A 103 -14.62 -16.55 12.55
C ASN A 103 -15.90 -15.69 12.59
N ASN A 104 -16.84 -15.90 11.66
CA ASN A 104 -18.04 -15.07 11.54
C ASN A 104 -17.70 -13.56 11.55
N HIS A 105 -16.57 -13.21 10.95
CA HIS A 105 -16.01 -11.87 10.94
C HIS A 105 -15.89 -11.38 9.50
N THR A 106 -16.53 -10.26 9.19
CA THR A 106 -16.32 -9.56 7.93
C THR A 106 -15.10 -8.65 8.04
N GLY A 107 -14.01 -9.03 7.36
CA GLY A 107 -12.75 -8.27 7.36
C GLY A 107 -12.60 -7.39 6.12
N PRO A 108 -11.88 -6.25 6.21
CA PRO A 108 -11.51 -5.47 5.04
C PRO A 108 -10.31 -6.09 4.30
N TYR A 109 -10.44 -6.22 2.99
CA TYR A 109 -9.41 -6.71 2.09
C TYR A 109 -9.20 -5.73 0.94
N THR A 110 -7.95 -5.50 0.56
CA THR A 110 -7.64 -4.62 -0.57
C THR A 110 -7.56 -5.43 -1.86
N VAL A 111 -8.32 -5.02 -2.87
CA VAL A 111 -8.28 -5.66 -4.20
C VAL A 111 -7.03 -5.19 -4.93
N ALA A 112 -6.24 -6.12 -5.47
CA ALA A 112 -4.98 -5.80 -6.17
C ALA A 112 -5.17 -4.76 -7.29
N LEU A 113 -6.23 -4.90 -8.10
CA LEU A 113 -6.60 -3.93 -9.14
C LEU A 113 -6.73 -2.50 -8.58
N PHE A 114 -7.55 -2.32 -7.54
CA PHE A 114 -7.77 -1.00 -6.96
C PHE A 114 -6.55 -0.48 -6.19
N HIS A 115 -5.73 -1.36 -5.62
CA HIS A 115 -4.45 -0.95 -5.02
C HIS A 115 -3.52 -0.33 -6.07
N GLN A 116 -3.34 -1.00 -7.21
CA GLN A 116 -2.52 -0.51 -8.32
C GLN A 116 -2.99 0.88 -8.78
N LEU A 117 -4.30 1.04 -9.01
CA LEU A 117 -4.90 2.31 -9.41
C LEU A 117 -4.75 3.39 -8.34
N LYS A 118 -4.84 3.04 -7.04
CA LYS A 118 -4.65 4.00 -5.95
C LYS A 118 -3.20 4.46 -5.84
N CYS A 119 -2.25 3.55 -6.02
CA CYS A 119 -0.83 3.87 -6.09
C CYS A 119 -0.52 4.81 -7.27
N LEU A 120 -1.14 4.61 -8.43
CA LEU A 120 -1.00 5.50 -9.58
C LEU A 120 -1.52 6.91 -9.28
N ASP A 121 -2.68 7.03 -8.63
CA ASP A 121 -3.23 8.32 -8.17
C ASP A 121 -2.27 9.03 -7.20
N ILE A 122 -1.72 8.32 -6.21
CA ILE A 122 -0.74 8.88 -5.26
C ILE A 122 0.51 9.41 -5.99
N ILE A 123 1.06 8.62 -6.91
CA ILE A 123 2.24 9.01 -7.68
C ILE A 123 1.93 10.23 -8.56
N SER A 124 0.77 10.23 -9.25
CA SER A 124 0.32 11.36 -10.06
C SER A 124 0.23 12.64 -9.24
N GLN A 125 -0.35 12.57 -8.03
CA GLN A 125 -0.40 13.70 -7.11
C GLN A 125 1.00 14.19 -6.71
N ALA A 126 1.92 13.29 -6.36
CA ALA A 126 3.29 13.64 -6.00
C ALA A 126 4.03 14.36 -7.14
N TYR A 127 3.84 13.90 -8.39
CA TYR A 127 4.38 14.56 -9.59
C TYR A 127 3.80 15.96 -9.78
N ARG A 128 2.48 16.13 -9.61
CA ARG A 128 1.80 17.43 -9.78
C ARG A 128 2.31 18.50 -8.82
N ILE A 129 2.50 18.14 -7.55
CA ILE A 129 2.98 19.08 -6.52
C ILE A 129 4.51 19.18 -6.49
N GLN A 130 5.21 18.44 -7.36
CA GLN A 130 6.67 18.37 -7.43
C GLN A 130 7.31 18.05 -6.06
N SER A 131 6.68 17.17 -5.30
CA SER A 131 7.19 16.75 -3.99
C SER A 131 8.29 15.71 -4.13
N TYR A 132 9.24 15.72 -3.21
CA TYR A 132 10.18 14.61 -3.08
C TYR A 132 9.41 13.36 -2.60
N PRO A 133 9.69 12.15 -3.13
CA PRO A 133 8.97 10.95 -2.76
C PRO A 133 9.23 10.57 -1.29
N GLY A 134 8.17 10.50 -0.49
CA GLY A 134 8.20 9.98 0.87
C GLY A 134 8.12 8.46 0.92
N GLU A 135 7.87 7.93 2.12
CA GLU A 135 7.70 6.49 2.34
C GLU A 135 6.54 5.91 1.51
N LEU A 136 5.42 6.65 1.43
CA LEU A 136 4.22 6.20 0.73
C LEU A 136 4.44 6.13 -0.79
N GLU A 137 5.03 7.15 -1.40
CA GLU A 137 5.35 7.16 -2.83
C GLU A 137 6.34 6.04 -3.17
N ARG A 138 7.35 5.82 -2.32
CA ARG A 138 8.31 4.73 -2.50
C ARG A 138 7.67 3.35 -2.38
N HIS A 139 6.74 3.18 -1.44
CA HIS A 139 5.90 1.97 -1.36
C HIS A 139 5.13 1.76 -2.67
N CYS A 140 4.42 2.80 -3.14
CA CYS A 140 3.63 2.74 -4.37
C CYS A 140 4.47 2.39 -5.60
N LEU A 141 5.64 3.04 -5.76
CA LEU A 141 6.57 2.76 -6.85
C LEU A 141 7.08 1.31 -6.80
N ASN A 142 7.42 0.81 -5.61
CA ASN A 142 7.86 -0.58 -5.45
C ASN A 142 6.74 -1.58 -5.74
N TYR A 143 5.51 -1.29 -5.33
CA TYR A 143 4.35 -2.15 -5.58
C TYR A 143 4.01 -2.22 -7.08
N LEU A 144 4.00 -1.07 -7.77
CA LEU A 144 3.77 -1.02 -9.22
C LEU A 144 4.90 -1.68 -10.00
N ARG A 145 6.17 -1.45 -9.63
CA ARG A 145 7.32 -2.13 -10.24
C ARG A 145 7.17 -3.65 -10.17
N GLN A 146 6.83 -4.17 -8.99
CA GLN A 146 6.62 -5.62 -8.81
C GLN A 146 5.43 -6.13 -9.64
N SER A 147 4.32 -5.39 -9.63
CA SER A 147 3.13 -5.75 -10.42
C SER A 147 3.47 -5.84 -11.90
N VAL A 148 4.07 -4.80 -12.48
CA VAL A 148 4.45 -4.74 -13.90
C VAL A 148 5.38 -5.88 -14.28
N LEU A 149 6.35 -6.23 -13.43
CA LEU A 149 7.26 -7.36 -13.71
C LEU A 149 6.55 -8.73 -13.71
N CYS A 150 5.47 -8.90 -12.94
CA CYS A 150 4.74 -10.15 -12.87
C CYS A 150 3.69 -10.33 -13.98
N ILE A 151 3.10 -9.23 -14.47
CA ILE A 151 1.97 -9.26 -15.42
C ILE A 151 2.32 -8.56 -16.75
N ALA A 152 3.61 -8.39 -17.04
CA ALA A 152 4.08 -7.74 -18.26
C ALA A 152 3.50 -8.40 -19.51
N ASP A 153 2.96 -7.59 -20.41
CA ASP A 153 2.61 -8.03 -21.76
C ASP A 153 3.92 -8.22 -22.55
N ASN A 154 4.09 -9.42 -23.12
CA ASN A 154 5.25 -9.79 -23.94
C ASN A 154 5.01 -9.60 -25.44
N ARG A 155 3.89 -9.00 -25.84
CA ARG A 155 3.58 -8.67 -27.23
C ARG A 155 4.58 -7.68 -27.79
N LEU A 156 5.08 -7.97 -28.99
CA LEU A 156 5.93 -7.04 -29.74
C LEU A 156 5.11 -5.88 -30.31
N GLU A 157 5.62 -4.67 -30.13
CA GLU A 157 5.05 -3.47 -30.75
C GLU A 157 5.29 -3.46 -32.27
N SER A 158 4.34 -2.92 -33.02
CA SER A 158 4.47 -2.86 -34.48
C SER A 158 5.41 -1.74 -34.91
N VAL A 159 6.34 -2.06 -35.81
CA VAL A 159 7.23 -1.05 -36.41
C VAL A 159 6.43 -0.22 -37.41
N ARG A 160 6.37 1.10 -37.19
CA ARG A 160 5.73 2.07 -38.09
C ARG A 160 6.71 2.79 -39.00
N SER A 161 7.96 2.95 -38.58
CA SER A 161 8.98 3.63 -39.37
C SER A 161 10.35 3.02 -39.12
N PRO A 162 11.20 2.86 -40.14
CA PRO A 162 12.59 2.43 -39.96
C PRO A 162 13.49 3.54 -39.37
N VAL A 163 13.03 4.80 -39.36
CA VAL A 163 13.80 5.96 -38.86
C VAL A 163 12.92 6.79 -37.92
N GLY A 164 13.52 7.30 -36.83
CA GLY A 164 12.82 7.93 -35.71
C GLY A 164 12.07 9.24 -36.02
N PRO A 165 11.38 9.82 -35.01
CA PRO A 165 11.41 9.46 -33.58
C PRO A 165 10.37 8.40 -33.14
N ARG A 166 9.36 8.09 -33.97
CA ARG A 166 8.27 7.13 -33.64
C ARG A 166 8.41 5.84 -34.45
N ILE A 167 9.45 5.07 -34.13
CA ILE A 167 9.80 3.81 -34.83
C ILE A 167 8.74 2.73 -34.59
N VAL A 168 8.25 2.64 -33.35
CA VAL A 168 7.26 1.65 -32.92
C VAL A 168 5.94 2.32 -32.55
N SER A 169 4.85 1.55 -32.66
CA SER A 169 3.56 1.95 -32.13
C SER A 169 3.08 0.97 -31.08
N PHE A 170 2.79 1.54 -29.91
CA PHE A 170 2.06 0.87 -28.85
C PHE A 170 0.57 0.67 -29.21
N SER A 171 0.04 1.46 -30.15
CA SER A 171 -1.38 1.41 -30.50
C SER A 171 -1.74 0.10 -31.18
N SER A 172 -2.64 -0.67 -30.56
CA SER A 172 -3.09 -1.95 -31.08
C SER A 172 -4.39 -2.37 -30.41
N ASP A 173 -5.06 -3.32 -31.03
CA ASP A 173 -6.12 -4.07 -30.38
C ASP A 173 -5.53 -5.06 -29.38
N TYR A 174 -6.15 -5.15 -28.20
CA TYR A 174 -5.84 -6.07 -27.12
C TYR A 174 -7.10 -6.85 -26.73
N ILE A 175 -6.92 -8.10 -26.30
CA ILE A 175 -7.99 -8.91 -25.71
C ILE A 175 -7.77 -8.89 -24.20
N CYS A 176 -8.61 -8.16 -23.49
CA CYS A 176 -8.50 -7.92 -22.05
C CYS A 176 -9.59 -8.69 -21.30
N LYS A 177 -9.39 -8.92 -20.00
CA LYS A 177 -10.48 -9.30 -19.10
C LYS A 177 -11.29 -8.04 -18.79
N ASP A 178 -12.60 -8.14 -18.92
CA ASP A 178 -13.51 -7.03 -18.63
C ASP A 178 -13.58 -6.79 -17.11
N TRP A 179 -12.94 -5.72 -16.67
CA TRP A 179 -12.90 -5.34 -15.27
C TRP A 179 -14.17 -4.63 -14.79
N SER A 180 -15.11 -4.25 -15.66
CA SER A 180 -16.39 -3.66 -15.24
C SER A 180 -17.11 -4.54 -14.20
N ALA A 181 -17.06 -5.87 -14.38
CA ALA A 181 -17.63 -6.83 -13.45
C ALA A 181 -16.97 -6.79 -12.04
N VAL A 182 -15.69 -6.41 -11.95
CA VAL A 182 -14.99 -6.23 -10.66
C VAL A 182 -15.48 -4.95 -9.98
N TYR A 183 -15.67 -3.86 -10.73
CA TYR A 183 -16.24 -2.60 -10.22
C TYR A 183 -17.67 -2.81 -9.71
N ASP A 184 -18.52 -3.46 -10.51
CA ASP A 184 -19.91 -3.76 -10.13
C ASP A 184 -19.97 -4.61 -8.86
N ALA A 185 -19.12 -5.63 -8.76
CA ALA A 185 -19.04 -6.46 -7.57
C ALA A 185 -18.56 -5.67 -6.34
N ALA A 186 -17.61 -4.76 -6.50
CA ALA A 186 -17.14 -3.90 -5.42
C ALA A 186 -18.23 -2.94 -4.93
N GLU A 187 -19.04 -2.39 -5.84
CA GLU A 187 -20.19 -1.55 -5.50
C GLU A 187 -21.25 -2.31 -4.72
N VAL A 188 -21.60 -3.53 -5.16
CA VAL A 188 -22.52 -4.41 -4.44
C VAL A 188 -21.99 -4.74 -3.04
N ASN A 189 -20.71 -5.12 -2.95
CA ASN A 189 -20.06 -5.41 -1.69
C ASN A 189 -20.10 -4.22 -0.72
N HIS A 190 -19.76 -3.02 -1.20
CA HIS A 190 -19.77 -1.80 -0.41
C HIS A 190 -21.17 -1.45 0.10
N LYS A 191 -22.19 -1.56 -0.75
CA LYS A 191 -23.60 -1.33 -0.38
C LYS A 191 -24.05 -2.30 0.72
N ALA A 192 -23.73 -3.58 0.58
CA ALA A 192 -24.06 -4.60 1.58
C ALA A 192 -23.40 -4.30 2.94
N TYR A 193 -22.10 -3.96 2.93
CA TYR A 193 -21.37 -3.57 4.14
C TYR A 193 -21.98 -2.34 4.82
N LYS A 194 -22.29 -1.27 4.07
CA LYS A 194 -22.94 -0.07 4.64
C LYS A 194 -24.30 -0.39 5.26
N ALA A 195 -25.11 -1.22 4.59
CA ALA A 195 -26.42 -1.62 5.09
C ALA A 195 -26.32 -2.48 6.35
N ALA A 196 -25.36 -3.39 6.44
CA ALA A 196 -25.10 -4.19 7.64
C ALA A 196 -24.65 -3.30 8.81
N LYS A 197 -23.69 -2.40 8.57
CA LYS A 197 -23.19 -1.46 9.58
C LYS A 197 -24.26 -0.51 10.10
N ALA A 198 -25.19 -0.07 9.25
CA ALA A 198 -26.30 0.81 9.65
C ALA A 198 -27.35 0.13 10.55
N LYS A 199 -27.34 -1.21 10.63
CA LYS A 199 -28.24 -2.01 11.47
C LYS A 199 -27.62 -2.38 12.83
N MET A 200 -26.33 -2.11 13.02
CA MET A 200 -25.59 -2.32 14.26
C MET A 200 -25.62 -1.04 15.11
#